data_AF-A0A7X1LMV0-F1
#
_entry.id   AF-A0A7X1LMV0-F1
#
_cell.length_a   1.000
_cell.length_b   1.000
_cell.length_c   1.000
_cell.angle_alpha   90.00
_cell.angle_beta   90.00
_cell.angle_gamma   90.00
#
_symmetry.space_group_name_H-M   'P 1'
#
loop_
_entity.id
_entity.type
_entity.pdbx_description
1 polymer ?
#
loop_
_entity_poly.entity_id
_entity_poly.type
_entity_poly.pdbx_seq_one_letter_code
_entity_poly.pdbx_strand_id
1 'polypeptide(L)' 'MDQELIKKLGLEPTHTFNQTSFVNKTKGRLDIDVIMYDEFDKSGVRVAEVTIHDTTERYPPFSREIYLESRVKV' A
#
# COMPACT_ATOMS: atom_id res chain seq x y z
N MET A 1 -3.63 8.37 0.52
CA MET A 1 -3.44 7.49 -0.65
C MET A 1 -4.16 8.09 -1.84
N ASP A 2 -3.58 8.04 -3.05
CA ASP A 2 -4.23 8.59 -4.25
C ASP A 2 -5.37 7.69 -4.77
N GLN A 3 -6.29 8.28 -5.52
CA GLN A 3 -7.50 7.59 -5.99
C GLN A 3 -7.25 6.57 -7.11
N GLU A 4 -6.17 6.73 -7.89
CA GLU A 4 -5.82 5.76 -8.93
C GLU A 4 -5.29 4.48 -8.31
N LEU A 5 -4.43 4.60 -7.29
CA LEU A 5 -3.88 3.49 -6.52
C LEU A 5 -4.98 2.76 -5.74
N ILE A 6 -5.90 3.48 -5.10
CA ILE A 6 -7.05 2.88 -4.41
C ILE A 6 -7.85 1.98 -5.37
N LYS A 7 -8.18 2.49 -6.57
CA LYS A 7 -8.89 1.71 -7.59
C LYS A 7 -8.06 0.53 -8.11
N LYS A 8 -6.77 0.74 -8.39
CA LYS A 8 -5.86 -0.30 -8.87
C LYS A 8 -5.74 -1.47 -7.89
N LEU A 9 -5.77 -1.19 -6.59
CA LEU A 9 -5.65 -2.18 -5.52
C LEU A 9 -7.00 -2.77 -5.07
N GLY A 10 -8.12 -2.35 -5.67
CA GLY A 10 -9.46 -2.83 -5.29
C GLY A 10 -9.89 -2.39 -3.88
N LEU A 11 -9.37 -1.26 -3.41
CA LEU A 11 -9.72 -0.64 -2.13
C LEU A 11 -10.94 0.29 -2.31
N GLU A 12 -11.61 0.61 -1.19
CA GLU A 12 -12.83 1.41 -1.21
C GLU A 12 -12.54 2.89 -1.50
N PRO A 13 -13.03 3.47 -2.61
CA PRO A 13 -12.72 4.84 -3.02
C PRO A 13 -13.30 5.93 -2.12
N THR A 14 -14.36 5.59 -1.37
CA THR A 14 -15.00 6.48 -0.40
C THR A 14 -14.35 6.44 0.98
N HIS A 15 -13.39 5.53 1.19
CA HIS A 15 -12.69 5.41 2.46
C HIS A 15 -11.45 6.30 2.49
N THR A 16 -11.02 6.63 3.70
CA THR A 16 -9.79 7.38 3.94
C THR A 16 -8.70 6.44 4.40
N PHE A 17 -7.49 6.61 3.87
CA PHE A 17 -6.33 5.79 4.19
C PHE A 17 -5.23 6.68 4.80
N ASN A 18 -4.99 6.52 6.09
CA ASN A 18 -3.97 7.26 6.83
C ASN A 18 -2.73 6.40 6.98
N GLN A 19 -1.58 6.87 6.49
CA GLN A 19 -0.34 6.11 6.59
C GLN A 19 0.12 6.05 8.05
N THR A 20 0.37 4.86 8.55
CA THR A 20 0.81 4.61 9.93
C THR A 20 2.27 4.20 10.00
N SER A 21 2.78 3.52 8.97
CA SER A 21 4.16 3.05 8.92
C SER A 21 4.70 3.03 7.50
N PHE A 22 6.02 3.14 7.40
CA PHE A 22 6.78 3.00 6.16
C PHE A 22 8.11 2.31 6.48
N VAL A 23 8.42 1.24 5.77
CA VAL A 23 9.67 0.50 5.90
C VAL A 23 10.22 0.23 4.52
N ASN A 24 11.42 0.74 4.24
CA ASN A 24 12.16 0.36 3.05
C ASN A 24 12.99 -0.91 3.34
N LYS A 25 13.00 -1.83 2.39
CA LYS A 25 13.78 -3.06 2.42
C LYS A 25 14.48 -3.24 1.09
N THR A 26 15.68 -3.78 1.12
CA THR A 26 16.38 -4.21 -0.09
C THR A 26 16.48 -5.73 -0.09
N LYS A 27 16.15 -6.36 -1.22
CA LYS A 27 16.35 -7.81 -1.42
C LYS A 27 16.93 -8.08 -2.79
N GLY A 28 18.22 -8.46 -2.83
CA GLY A 28 18.90 -8.71 -4.10
C GLY A 28 18.93 -7.45 -4.96
N ARG A 29 18.26 -7.46 -6.11
CA ARG A 29 18.17 -6.31 -7.03
C ARG A 29 16.96 -5.40 -6.76
N LEU A 30 16.05 -5.82 -5.88
CA LEU A 30 14.80 -5.14 -5.60
C LEU A 30 14.95 -4.12 -4.46
N ASP A 31 14.39 -2.94 -4.68
CA ASP A 31 14.03 -1.98 -3.65
C ASP A 31 12.54 -2.16 -3.33
N ILE A 32 12.19 -2.39 -2.08
CA ILE A 32 10.84 -2.76 -1.64
C ILE A 32 10.41 -1.80 -0.54
N ASP A 33 9.44 -0.96 -0.86
CA ASP A 33 8.76 -0.12 0.13
C ASP A 33 7.53 -0.87 0.65
N VAL A 34 7.50 -1.08 1.97
CA VAL A 34 6.37 -1.65 2.70
C VAL A 34 5.66 -0.53 3.43
N ILE A 35 4.41 -0.28 3.04
CA ILE A 35 3.64 0.86 3.51
C ILE A 35 2.38 0.37 4.20
N MET A 36 2.14 0.82 5.43
CA MET A 36 0.97 0.45 6.21
C MET A 36 0.03 1.64 6.33
N TYR A 37 -1.26 1.38 6.19
CA TYR A 37 -2.34 2.34 6.31
C TYR A 37 -3.42 1.85 7.25
N ASP A 38 -3.97 2.77 8.02
CA ASP A 38 -5.27 2.58 8.65
C ASP A 38 -6.37 3.01 7.67
N GLU A 39 -7.33 2.13 7.44
CA GLU A 39 -8.52 2.38 6.62
C GLU A 39 -9.67 2.85 7.51
N PHE A 40 -10.25 4.00 7.15
CA PHE A 40 -11.39 4.60 7.83
C PHE A 40 -12.58 4.69 6.89
N ASP A 41 -13.75 4.29 7.36
CA ASP A 41 -14.98 4.45 6.60
C ASP A 41 -15.43 5.92 6.52
N LYS A 42 -16.54 6.17 5.80
CA LYS A 42 -17.12 7.52 5.65
C LYS A 42 -17.54 8.19 6.96
N SER A 43 -17.69 7.43 8.05
CA SER A 43 -18.06 7.92 9.38
C SER A 43 -16.83 8.23 10.25
N GLY A 44 -15.62 7.92 9.76
CA GLY A 44 -14.38 8.11 10.50
C GLY A 44 -14.04 6.95 11.43
N VAL A 45 -14.71 5.80 11.30
CA VAL A 45 -14.40 4.59 12.09
C VAL A 45 -13.30 3.80 11.38
N ARG A 46 -12.26 3.38 12.13
CA ARG A 46 -11.22 2.49 11.63
C ARG A 46 -11.81 1.11 11.38
N VAL A 47 -11.77 0.63 10.14
CA VAL A 47 -12.37 -0.66 9.73
C VAL A 47 -11.35 -1.70 9.31
N ALA A 48 -10.13 -1.30 8.95
CA ALA A 48 -9.05 -2.23 8.61
C ALA A 48 -7.68 -1.58 8.75
N GLU A 49 -6.67 -2.44 8.77
CA GLU A 49 -5.28 -2.12 8.48
C GLU A 49 -4.93 -2.68 7.10
N VAL A 50 -4.21 -1.91 6.30
CA VAL A 50 -3.86 -2.22 4.91
C VAL A 50 -2.35 -2.15 4.77
N THR A 51 -1.73 -3.21 4.21
CA THR A 51 -0.30 -3.23 3.89
C THR A 51 -0.10 -3.32 2.38
N ILE A 52 0.70 -2.41 1.83
CA ILE A 52 1.01 -2.30 0.40
C ILE A 52 2.50 -2.48 0.21
N HIS A 53 2.86 -3.26 -0.82
CA HIS A 53 4.22 -3.37 -1.30
C HIS A 53 4.38 -2.61 -2.60
N ASP A 54 5.43 -1.79 -2.67
CA ASP A 54 5.90 -1.13 -3.89
C ASP A 54 7.33 -1.60 -4.15
N THR A 55 7.49 -2.42 -5.18
CA THR A 55 8.73 -3.11 -5.51
C THR A 55 9.28 -2.57 -6.81
N THR A 56 10.51 -2.06 -6.81
CA THR A 56 11.19 -1.49 -7.97
C THR A 56 12.53 -2.18 -8.22
N GLU A 57 12.82 -2.52 -9.48
CA GLU A 57 14.15 -2.99 -9.89
C GLU A 57 15.16 -1.84 -9.87
N ARG A 58 16.26 -2.00 -9.12
CA ARG A 58 17.30 -0.96 -8.99
C ARG A 58 18.22 -0.86 -10.21
N TYR A 59 18.20 -1.86 -11.07
CA TYR A 59 19.12 -1.99 -12.19
C TYR A 59 18.39 -2.48 -13.44
N PRO A 60 18.82 -2.07 -14.66
CA PRO A 60 18.17 -2.49 -15.90
C PRO A 60 18.05 -4.02 -16.06
N PRO A 61 16.96 -4.52 -16.66
CA PRO A 61 15.79 -3.76 -17.10
C PRO A 61 14.95 -3.26 -15.92
N PHE A 62 14.51 -2.00 -15.98
CA PHE A 62 13.71 -1.39 -14.91
C PHE A 62 12.26 -1.90 -14.97
N SER A 63 11.71 -2.24 -13.82
CA SER A 63 10.31 -2.59 -13.62
C SER A 63 9.85 -2.11 -12.25
N ARG A 64 8.54 -1.93 -12.11
CA ARG A 64 7.89 -1.59 -10.83
C ARG A 64 6.58 -2.34 -10.70
N GLU A 65 6.34 -2.91 -9.53
CA GLU A 65 5.13 -3.62 -9.19
C GLU A 65 4.59 -3.08 -7.87
N ILE A 66 3.31 -2.70 -7.83
CA ILE A 66 2.63 -2.25 -6.62
C ILE A 66 1.45 -3.18 -6.40
N TYR A 67 1.37 -3.79 -5.23
CA TYR A 67 0.31 -4.72 -4.88
C TYR A 67 -0.10 -4.62 -3.40
N LEU A 68 -1.33 -5.04 -3.14
CA LEU A 68 -1.88 -5.18 -1.80
C LEU A 68 -1.31 -6.47 -1.19
N GLU A 69 -0.51 -6.35 -0.13
CA GLU A 69 0.00 -7.53 0.58
C GLU A 69 -1.06 -8.08 1.53
N SER A 70 -1.69 -7.21 2.32
CA SER A 70 -2.71 -7.62 3.28
C SER A 70 -3.75 -6.53 3.57
N ARG A 71 -4.94 -6.96 3.97
CA ARG A 71 -6.02 -6.12 4.49
C ARG A 71 -6.67 -6.83 5.67
N VAL A 72 -6.34 -6.42 6.88
CA VAL A 72 -6.80 -7.04 8.12
C VAL A 72 -7.92 -6.18 8.71
N LYS A 73 -9.14 -6.72 8.75
CA LYS A 73 -10.28 -6.01 9.35
C LYS A 73 -10.15 -5.94 10.87
N VAL A 74 -10.63 -4.84 11.43
CA VAL A 74 -10.74 -4.60 12.88
C VAL A 74 -12.03 -5.20 13.42
#